data_AF-A0A2E6WDN7-F1
#
_entry.id   AF-A0A2E6WDN7-F1
#
_cell.length_a   1.000
_cell.length_b   1.000
_cell.length_c   1.000
_cell.angle_alpha   90.00
_cell.angle_beta   90.00
_cell.angle_gamma   90.00
#
_symmetry.space_group_name_H-M   'P 1'
#
loop_
_entity.id
_entity.type
_entity.pdbx_description
1 polymer ?
#
loop_
_entity_poly.entity_id
_entity_poly.type
_entity_poly.pdbx_seq_one_letter_code
_entity_poly.pdbx_strand_id
1 'polypeptide(L)'
;MNRILQLLVICCTVVLLAGCEEPKPLSLEEIQEIKNQVNQSGKITHNQAVVLSRVTYLMLNGLNSLTESQAKVLCKGQALLVLDGLTSITDRQAKSLSNVLSLSLDGLTAITDQQAYSLSRVNKLSLKGLISITDEQAEDLGKVKDYLNISSLTSITDEQTESLSNISNLTLSGLTSITDEQAESLSKVELLNLNGLTALNDQQAESLSKVELLHLDGLTSITDEQAESLSNISDLRLGGLTSITDEQAESLSKVGWLFLNGLPSITDEQAENLSKVETLYISDTCRPLIDKYKKP
;
A
#
# COMPACT_ATOMS: atom_id res chain seq x y z
N MET A 1 -13.57 33.24 -6.86
CA MET A 1 -13.25 32.18 -7.84
C MET A 1 -12.24 32.61 -8.91
N ASN A 2 -11.31 33.55 -8.62
CA ASN A 2 -10.39 34.05 -9.67
C ASN A 2 -9.05 34.59 -9.12
N ARG A 3 -8.42 33.82 -8.21
CA ARG A 3 -7.02 34.06 -7.77
C ARG A 3 -6.16 32.80 -7.71
N ILE A 4 -6.78 31.61 -7.66
CA ILE A 4 -6.07 30.33 -7.69
C ILE A 4 -5.64 29.95 -9.12
N LEU A 5 -6.42 30.32 -10.15
CA LEU A 5 -6.00 30.15 -11.56
C LEU A 5 -4.82 31.06 -11.97
N GLN A 6 -4.58 32.17 -11.26
CA GLN A 6 -3.41 33.00 -11.52
C GLN A 6 -2.12 32.47 -10.88
N LEU A 7 -2.20 31.62 -9.85
CA LEU A 7 -1.00 31.00 -9.25
C LEU A 7 -0.52 29.76 -10.01
N LEU A 8 -1.41 29.03 -10.69
CA LEU A 8 -1.03 27.85 -11.48
C LEU A 8 -0.29 28.18 -12.79
N VAL A 9 -0.36 29.43 -13.26
CA VAL A 9 0.36 29.90 -14.45
C VAL A 9 1.78 30.39 -14.12
N ILE A 10 2.10 30.66 -12.85
CA ILE A 10 3.34 31.35 -12.48
C ILE A 10 4.53 30.39 -12.24
N CYS A 11 4.32 29.10 -11.99
CA CYS A 11 5.44 28.16 -11.81
C CYS A 11 6.14 27.72 -13.11
N CYS A 12 5.67 28.16 -14.30
CA CYS A 12 6.39 27.94 -15.56
C CYS A 12 7.24 29.13 -16.03
N THR A 13 7.25 30.26 -15.32
CA THR A 13 7.85 31.51 -15.83
C THR A 13 9.15 31.91 -15.12
N VAL A 14 10.12 31.01 -14.95
CA VAL A 14 11.49 31.40 -14.61
C VAL A 14 12.53 30.57 -15.38
N VAL A 15 12.52 30.64 -16.71
CA VAL A 15 13.73 30.48 -17.54
C VAL A 15 13.63 31.40 -18.77
N LEU A 16 13.60 32.71 -18.55
CA LEU A 16 13.87 33.70 -19.58
C LEU A 16 15.37 33.97 -19.58
N LEU A 17 16.11 33.40 -20.54
CA LEU A 17 17.40 33.90 -21.06
C LEU A 17 17.97 32.89 -22.09
N ALA A 18 17.35 32.80 -23.27
CA ALA A 18 17.99 32.45 -24.56
C ALA A 18 16.94 32.02 -25.60
N GLY A 19 16.27 32.97 -26.27
CA GLY A 19 15.74 32.85 -27.65
C GLY A 19 15.02 31.58 -28.14
N CYS A 20 14.61 30.66 -27.28
CA CYS A 20 13.87 29.46 -27.64
C CYS A 20 12.39 29.79 -27.46
N GLU A 21 11.61 29.70 -28.54
CA GLU A 21 10.15 29.68 -28.44
C GLU A 21 9.75 28.70 -27.34
N GLU A 22 8.95 29.13 -26.37
CA GLU A 22 8.41 28.21 -25.37
C GLU A 22 7.67 27.10 -26.13
N PRO A 23 8.04 25.82 -25.95
CA PRO A 23 7.36 24.73 -26.62
C PRO A 23 5.90 24.79 -26.21
N LYS A 24 5.01 24.92 -27.20
CA LYS A 24 3.55 25.00 -27.01
C LYS A 24 3.13 24.00 -25.93
N PRO A 25 2.39 24.42 -24.89
CA PRO A 25 1.92 23.49 -23.88
C PRO A 25 1.06 22.42 -24.56
N LEU A 26 1.48 21.17 -24.40
CA LEU A 26 0.77 20.02 -24.96
C LEU A 26 -0.60 19.91 -24.30
N SER A 27 -1.59 19.57 -25.10
CA SER A 27 -2.94 19.25 -24.63
C SER A 27 -2.94 17.97 -23.79
N LEU A 28 -3.94 17.82 -22.92
CA LEU A 28 -4.14 16.59 -22.15
C LEU A 28 -4.36 15.38 -23.05
N GLU A 29 -4.98 15.57 -24.21
CA GLU A 29 -5.22 14.53 -25.21
C GLU A 29 -3.91 13.99 -25.80
N GLU A 30 -2.98 14.88 -26.18
CA GLU A 30 -1.66 14.49 -26.69
C GLU A 30 -0.84 13.72 -25.64
N ILE A 31 -0.90 14.15 -24.37
CA ILE A 31 -0.24 13.44 -23.26
C ILE A 31 -0.84 12.04 -23.08
N GLN A 32 -2.16 11.91 -23.14
CA GLN A 32 -2.83 10.63 -22.98
C GLN A 32 -2.54 9.69 -24.16
N GLU A 33 -2.46 10.21 -25.38
CA GLU A 33 -2.08 9.43 -26.55
C GLU A 33 -0.66 8.89 -26.42
N ILE A 34 0.30 9.72 -25.99
CA ILE A 34 1.68 9.27 -25.75
C ILE A 34 1.73 8.19 -24.66
N LYS A 35 1.00 8.34 -23.55
CA LYS A 35 0.90 7.31 -22.50
C LYS A 35 0.38 5.99 -23.07
N ASN A 36 -0.69 6.04 -23.87
CA ASN A 36 -1.27 4.86 -24.50
C ASN A 36 -0.27 4.17 -25.44
N GLN A 37 0.45 4.94 -26.29
CA GLN A 37 1.46 4.41 -27.19
C GLN A 37 2.61 3.73 -26.43
N VAL A 38 3.11 4.36 -25.35
CA VAL A 38 4.18 3.78 -24.52
C VAL A 38 3.71 2.50 -23.85
N ASN A 39 2.49 2.49 -23.28
CA ASN A 39 1.93 1.31 -22.64
C ASN A 39 1.66 0.15 -23.62
N GLN A 40 1.26 0.45 -24.85
CA GLN A 40 1.01 -0.59 -25.86
C GLN A 40 2.31 -1.14 -26.45
N SER A 41 3.30 -0.28 -26.71
CA SER A 41 4.57 -0.70 -27.32
C SER A 41 5.58 -1.26 -26.31
N GLY A 42 5.39 -0.92 -25.04
CA GLY A 42 6.32 -1.17 -23.95
C GLY A 42 7.66 -0.47 -24.07
N LYS A 43 7.76 0.55 -24.92
CA LYS A 43 8.97 1.35 -25.14
C LYS A 43 8.65 2.83 -25.08
N ILE A 44 9.61 3.61 -24.61
CA ILE A 44 9.54 5.06 -24.62
C ILE A 44 10.72 5.62 -25.42
N THR A 45 10.50 6.66 -26.20
CA THR A 45 11.57 7.43 -26.85
C THR A 45 12.07 8.53 -25.92
N HIS A 46 13.25 9.10 -26.18
CA HIS A 46 13.75 10.23 -25.39
C HIS A 46 12.78 11.43 -25.40
N ASN A 47 12.22 11.77 -26.56
CA ASN A 47 11.27 12.88 -26.70
C ASN A 47 9.98 12.63 -25.92
N GLN A 48 9.43 11.42 -25.98
CA GLN A 48 8.27 11.06 -25.16
C GLN A 48 8.59 11.16 -23.67
N ALA A 49 9.78 10.73 -23.23
CA ALA A 49 10.18 10.87 -21.83
C ALA A 49 10.28 12.34 -21.40
N VAL A 50 10.85 13.22 -22.24
CA VAL A 50 10.93 14.67 -21.96
C VAL A 50 9.55 15.33 -21.90
N VAL A 51 8.63 14.90 -22.75
CA VAL A 51 7.24 15.37 -22.71
C VAL A 51 6.55 14.92 -21.44
N LEU A 52 6.60 13.62 -21.14
CA LEU A 52 5.95 13.03 -19.98
C LEU A 52 6.61 13.45 -18.66
N SER A 53 7.85 13.94 -18.66
CA SER A 53 8.46 14.45 -17.44
C SER A 53 7.77 15.71 -16.90
N ARG A 54 6.90 16.35 -17.68
CA ARG A 54 6.19 17.58 -17.27
C ARG A 54 4.89 17.30 -16.52
N VAL A 55 4.52 16.03 -16.34
CA VAL A 55 3.31 15.65 -15.59
C VAL A 55 3.63 15.28 -14.14
N THR A 56 2.72 15.64 -13.24
CA THR A 56 2.85 15.35 -11.80
C THR A 56 2.61 13.88 -11.46
N TYR A 57 1.70 13.23 -12.19
CA TYR A 57 1.29 11.83 -11.99
C TYR A 57 1.48 11.06 -13.30
N LEU A 58 2.40 10.08 -13.28
CA LEU A 58 2.76 9.31 -14.46
C LEU A 58 2.60 7.81 -14.20
N MET A 59 1.82 7.16 -15.05
CA MET A 59 1.60 5.71 -15.03
C MET A 59 1.92 5.16 -16.41
N LEU A 60 2.94 4.30 -16.47
CA LEU A 60 3.42 3.67 -17.70
C LEU A 60 3.57 2.15 -17.48
N ASN A 61 2.52 1.49 -17.01
CA ASN A 61 2.56 0.07 -16.60
C ASN A 61 2.85 -0.91 -17.76
N GLY A 62 2.74 -0.49 -19.02
CA GLY A 62 3.17 -1.32 -20.14
C GLY A 62 4.65 -1.16 -20.50
N LEU A 63 5.34 -0.15 -19.97
CA LEU A 63 6.77 0.09 -20.22
C LEU A 63 7.62 -1.02 -19.60
N ASN A 64 8.32 -1.78 -20.44
CA ASN A 64 9.08 -2.94 -20.02
C ASN A 64 10.60 -2.73 -20.01
N SER A 65 11.06 -1.60 -20.54
CA SER A 65 12.48 -1.26 -20.58
C SER A 65 12.70 0.25 -20.56
N LEU A 66 13.83 0.65 -19.99
CA LEU A 66 14.20 2.05 -19.84
C LEU A 66 15.72 2.16 -20.01
N THR A 67 16.20 3.29 -20.52
CA THR A 67 17.63 3.64 -20.48
C THR A 67 17.91 4.52 -19.26
N GLU A 68 19.17 4.61 -18.81
CA GLU A 68 19.55 5.51 -17.71
C GLU A 68 19.16 6.96 -17.97
N SER A 69 19.32 7.42 -19.22
CA SER A 69 18.93 8.77 -19.63
C SER A 69 17.42 9.00 -19.47
N GLN A 70 16.61 8.02 -19.88
CA GLN A 70 15.16 8.12 -19.75
C GLN A 70 14.71 8.06 -18.29
N ALA A 71 15.33 7.22 -17.45
CA ALA A 71 15.07 7.19 -16.01
C ALA A 71 15.30 8.56 -15.35
N LYS A 72 16.44 9.19 -15.68
CA LYS A 72 16.81 10.52 -15.17
C LYS A 72 15.87 11.63 -15.66
N VAL A 73 15.28 11.48 -16.84
CA VAL A 73 14.31 12.46 -17.37
C VAL A 73 12.95 12.25 -16.71
N LEU A 74 12.48 11.01 -16.62
CA LEU A 74 11.17 10.65 -16.07
C LEU A 74 11.00 10.86 -14.57
N CYS A 75 12.07 11.14 -13.83
CA CYS A 75 12.01 11.46 -12.39
C CYS A 75 12.07 12.97 -12.10
N LYS A 76 12.11 13.83 -13.12
CA LYS A 76 12.02 15.29 -12.94
C LYS A 76 10.56 15.72 -12.82
N GLY A 77 10.13 16.13 -11.62
CA GLY A 77 8.84 16.80 -11.42
C GLY A 77 7.65 15.89 -11.11
N GLN A 78 7.87 14.60 -10.91
CA GLN A 78 6.81 13.63 -10.55
C GLN A 78 6.62 13.58 -9.04
N ALA A 79 5.37 13.75 -8.61
CA ALA A 79 4.97 13.33 -7.27
C ALA A 79 4.76 11.81 -7.23
N LEU A 80 4.19 11.22 -8.29
CA LEU A 80 3.94 9.79 -8.41
C LEU A 80 4.43 9.25 -9.75
N LEU A 81 5.22 8.18 -9.70
CA LEU A 81 5.71 7.44 -10.86
C LEU A 81 5.39 5.95 -10.70
N VAL A 82 4.63 5.40 -11.65
CA VAL A 82 4.23 3.98 -11.66
C VAL A 82 4.75 3.34 -12.95
N LEU A 83 5.65 2.36 -12.78
CA LEU A 83 6.38 1.70 -13.86
C LEU A 83 6.32 0.17 -13.70
N ASP A 84 5.14 -0.36 -13.38
CA ASP A 84 4.96 -1.76 -12.96
C ASP A 84 5.24 -2.79 -14.06
N GLY A 85 5.40 -2.36 -15.32
CA GLY A 85 5.82 -3.23 -16.42
C GLY A 85 7.31 -3.56 -16.43
N LEU A 86 8.13 -2.85 -15.64
CA LEU A 86 9.57 -3.12 -15.51
C LEU A 86 9.79 -4.36 -14.65
N THR A 87 10.41 -5.40 -15.22
CA THR A 87 10.75 -6.63 -14.50
C THR A 87 12.17 -6.66 -13.95
N SER A 88 13.01 -5.72 -14.37
CA SER A 88 14.37 -5.54 -13.87
C SER A 88 14.83 -4.09 -14.10
N ILE A 89 15.70 -3.59 -13.23
CA ILE A 89 16.39 -2.31 -13.38
C ILE A 89 17.86 -2.43 -13.00
N THR A 90 18.68 -1.47 -13.43
CA THR A 90 20.06 -1.31 -12.97
C THR A 90 20.11 -0.43 -11.71
N ASP A 91 21.21 -0.52 -10.96
CA ASP A 91 21.44 0.33 -9.77
C ASP A 91 21.40 1.83 -10.11
N ARG A 92 21.90 2.20 -11.30
CA ARG A 92 21.87 3.59 -11.79
C ARG A 92 20.44 4.05 -12.11
N GLN A 93 19.60 3.16 -12.59
CA GLN A 93 18.18 3.44 -12.80
C GLN A 93 17.47 3.59 -11.45
N ALA A 94 17.67 2.67 -10.50
CA ALA A 94 17.11 2.77 -9.15
C ALA A 94 17.46 4.11 -8.49
N LYS A 95 18.74 4.52 -8.55
CA LYS A 95 19.21 5.82 -8.05
C LYS A 95 18.56 7.02 -8.74
N SER A 96 18.22 6.90 -10.02
CA SER A 96 17.55 7.98 -10.76
C SER A 96 16.07 8.03 -10.40
N LEU A 97 15.40 6.88 -10.42
CA LEU A 97 13.97 6.73 -10.16
C LEU A 97 13.57 7.10 -8.73
N SER A 98 14.48 6.95 -7.75
CA SER A 98 14.20 7.31 -6.36
C SER A 98 14.17 8.81 -6.07
N ASN A 99 14.35 9.68 -7.08
CA ASN A 99 14.18 11.13 -6.94
C ASN A 99 12.71 11.56 -7.13
N VAL A 100 11.76 10.82 -6.57
CA VAL A 100 10.32 11.08 -6.60
C VAL A 100 9.72 10.89 -5.20
N LEU A 101 8.52 11.42 -4.94
CA LEU A 101 7.86 11.22 -3.65
C LEU A 101 7.27 9.81 -3.51
N SER A 102 6.64 9.30 -4.56
CA SER A 102 5.99 7.99 -4.57
C SER A 102 6.36 7.21 -5.83
N LEU A 103 6.79 5.96 -5.64
CA LEU A 103 7.30 5.10 -6.69
C LEU A 103 6.64 3.72 -6.61
N SER A 104 6.16 3.23 -7.75
CA SER A 104 5.70 1.85 -7.91
C SER A 104 6.50 1.15 -8.98
N LEU A 105 7.06 0.00 -8.62
CA LEU A 105 7.88 -0.88 -9.43
C LEU A 105 7.43 -2.33 -9.20
N ASP A 106 6.12 -2.56 -9.23
CA ASP A 106 5.52 -3.84 -8.81
C ASP A 106 5.88 -5.02 -9.70
N GLY A 107 6.42 -4.78 -10.91
CA GLY A 107 6.92 -5.84 -11.79
C GLY A 107 8.28 -6.40 -11.39
N LEU A 108 9.05 -5.74 -10.51
CA LEU A 108 10.36 -6.23 -10.08
C LEU A 108 10.21 -7.48 -9.21
N THR A 109 10.87 -8.56 -9.61
CA THR A 109 10.85 -9.82 -8.86
C THR A 109 12.04 -10.01 -7.94
N ALA A 110 13.12 -9.25 -8.16
CA ALA A 110 14.32 -9.23 -7.33
C ALA A 110 14.99 -7.85 -7.41
N ILE A 111 15.74 -7.49 -6.37
CA ILE A 111 16.57 -6.29 -6.30
C ILE A 111 17.94 -6.61 -5.71
N THR A 112 18.92 -5.75 -5.95
CA THR A 112 20.22 -5.75 -5.25
C THR A 112 20.15 -4.89 -3.99
N ASP A 113 21.12 -5.04 -3.09
CA ASP A 113 21.22 -4.21 -1.88
C ASP A 113 21.39 -2.72 -2.26
N GLN A 114 22.19 -2.44 -3.30
CA GLN A 114 22.37 -1.08 -3.84
C GLN A 114 21.06 -0.48 -4.39
N GLN A 115 20.16 -1.32 -4.92
CA GLN A 115 18.84 -0.91 -5.37
C GLN A 115 17.93 -0.65 -4.18
N ALA A 116 17.88 -1.53 -3.17
CA ALA A 116 17.14 -1.30 -1.93
C ALA A 116 17.54 0.03 -1.29
N TYR A 117 18.84 0.26 -1.10
CA TYR A 117 19.41 1.52 -0.60
C TYR A 117 18.96 2.76 -1.38
N SER A 118 18.89 2.63 -2.71
CA SER A 118 18.51 3.75 -3.57
C SER A 118 17.01 4.01 -3.49
N LEU A 119 16.20 2.96 -3.57
CA LEU A 119 14.75 3.02 -3.62
C LEU A 119 14.14 3.41 -2.27
N SER A 120 14.79 3.10 -1.14
CA SER A 120 14.30 3.44 0.20
C SER A 120 14.21 4.94 0.50
N ARG A 121 14.77 5.78 -0.37
CA ARG A 121 14.79 7.25 -0.22
C ARG A 121 13.48 7.94 -0.58
N VAL A 122 12.51 7.20 -1.14
CA VAL A 122 11.18 7.74 -1.45
C VAL A 122 10.30 7.76 -0.20
N ASN A 123 9.19 8.52 -0.23
CA ASN A 123 8.24 8.48 0.87
C ASN A 123 7.34 7.24 0.81
N LYS A 124 6.92 6.86 -0.40
CA LYS A 124 6.04 5.70 -0.63
C LYS A 124 6.61 4.81 -1.70
N LEU A 125 6.75 3.52 -1.40
CA LEU A 125 7.35 2.54 -2.28
C LEU A 125 6.45 1.31 -2.40
N SER A 126 6.15 0.92 -3.64
CA SER A 126 5.53 -0.37 -3.95
C SER A 126 6.49 -1.22 -4.76
N LEU A 127 6.78 -2.41 -4.23
CA LEU A 127 7.63 -3.45 -4.78
C LEU A 127 6.90 -4.79 -4.66
N LYS A 128 5.62 -4.81 -5.03
CA LYS A 128 4.73 -5.96 -4.81
C LYS A 128 5.31 -7.24 -5.42
N GLY A 129 5.95 -7.20 -6.58
CA GLY A 129 6.46 -8.39 -7.26
C GLY A 129 7.65 -9.08 -6.59
N LEU A 130 8.28 -8.49 -5.56
CA LEU A 130 9.41 -9.11 -4.88
C LEU A 130 9.01 -10.42 -4.21
N ILE A 131 9.77 -11.48 -4.49
CA ILE A 131 9.53 -12.82 -3.96
C ILE A 131 10.39 -13.16 -2.73
N SER A 132 11.50 -12.44 -2.54
CA SER A 132 12.42 -12.59 -1.40
C SER A 132 13.24 -11.31 -1.23
N ILE A 133 13.74 -11.07 -0.01
CA ILE A 133 14.70 -10.03 0.31
C ILE A 133 15.80 -10.58 1.24
N THR A 134 16.94 -9.91 1.29
CA THR A 134 18.00 -10.13 2.29
C THR A 134 17.74 -9.28 3.54
N ASP A 135 18.47 -9.55 4.63
CA ASP A 135 18.38 -8.75 5.86
C ASP A 135 18.88 -7.31 5.61
N GLU A 136 19.96 -7.13 4.82
CA GLU A 136 20.45 -5.81 4.39
C GLU A 136 19.40 -5.04 3.58
N GLN A 137 18.68 -5.73 2.68
CA GLN A 137 17.59 -5.12 1.92
C GLN A 137 16.42 -4.73 2.82
N ALA A 138 16.08 -5.54 3.82
CA ALA A 138 15.05 -5.20 4.80
C ALA A 138 15.46 -3.98 5.65
N GLU A 139 16.72 -3.90 6.07
CA GLU A 139 17.24 -2.74 6.81
C GLU A 139 17.09 -1.45 5.98
N ASP A 140 17.44 -1.49 4.70
CA ASP A 140 17.30 -0.33 3.83
C ASP A 140 15.85 -0.01 3.51
N LEU A 141 15.03 -0.99 3.12
CA LEU A 141 13.61 -0.79 2.83
C LEU A 141 12.83 -0.31 4.07
N GLY A 142 13.24 -0.72 5.27
CA GLY A 142 12.76 -0.22 6.56
C GLY A 142 12.90 1.29 6.76
N LYS A 143 13.72 1.97 5.95
CA LYS A 143 13.94 3.43 5.99
C LYS A 143 12.96 4.22 5.11
N VAL A 144 12.07 3.55 4.37
CA VAL A 144 11.00 4.21 3.61
C VAL A 144 10.09 4.99 4.56
N LYS A 145 9.82 6.25 4.23
CA LYS A 145 9.28 7.19 5.20
C LYS A 145 7.84 6.93 5.63
N ASP A 146 6.93 6.68 4.69
CA ASP A 146 5.48 6.71 4.95
C ASP A 146 4.78 5.38 4.63
N TYR A 147 5.12 4.71 3.51
CA TYR A 147 4.41 3.51 3.05
C TYR A 147 5.32 2.56 2.29
N LEU A 148 5.30 1.27 2.68
CA LEU A 148 5.97 0.20 1.95
C LEU A 148 5.01 -0.96 1.64
N ASN A 149 5.02 -1.39 0.38
CA ASN A 149 4.31 -2.59 -0.07
C ASN A 149 5.27 -3.60 -0.68
N ILE A 150 5.41 -4.74 -0.01
CA ILE A 150 6.20 -5.91 -0.40
C ILE A 150 5.34 -7.17 -0.24
N SER A 151 4.07 -7.05 -0.66
CA SER A 151 3.03 -8.04 -0.39
C SER A 151 3.15 -9.39 -1.11
N SER A 152 4.10 -9.64 -2.02
CA SER A 152 4.34 -11.01 -2.53
C SER A 152 5.34 -11.81 -1.72
N LEU A 153 5.98 -11.24 -0.69
CA LEU A 153 6.80 -12.03 0.22
C LEU A 153 5.92 -13.02 0.96
N THR A 154 6.23 -14.31 0.84
CA THR A 154 5.48 -15.40 1.49
C THR A 154 6.06 -15.78 2.85
N SER A 155 7.28 -15.34 3.14
CA SER A 155 7.98 -15.53 4.41
C SER A 155 9.03 -14.45 4.60
N ILE A 156 9.28 -14.06 5.85
CA ILE A 156 10.37 -13.17 6.27
C ILE A 156 11.00 -13.72 7.56
N THR A 157 12.23 -13.32 7.86
CA THR A 157 12.90 -13.65 9.12
C THR A 157 12.48 -12.68 10.24
N ASP A 158 12.77 -13.03 11.49
CA ASP A 158 12.54 -12.13 12.63
C ASP A 158 13.37 -10.84 12.49
N GLU A 159 14.63 -10.95 12.04
CA GLU A 159 15.52 -9.79 11.77
C GLU A 159 14.99 -8.87 10.65
N GLN A 160 14.45 -9.45 9.57
CA GLN A 160 13.80 -8.67 8.50
C GLN A 160 12.57 -7.95 9.04
N THR A 161 11.79 -8.63 9.89
CA THR A 161 10.57 -8.07 10.47
C THR A 161 10.90 -6.92 11.41
N GLU A 162 11.92 -7.06 12.25
CA GLU A 162 12.42 -5.98 13.11
C GLU A 162 12.80 -4.74 12.27
N SER A 163 13.56 -4.95 11.19
CA SER A 163 13.97 -3.88 10.28
C SER A 163 12.79 -3.14 9.64
N LEU A 164 11.79 -3.90 9.17
CA LEU A 164 10.60 -3.37 8.47
C LEU A 164 9.58 -2.72 9.42
N SER A 165 9.63 -3.02 10.72
CA SER A 165 8.65 -2.54 11.71
C SER A 165 8.72 -1.05 12.05
N ASN A 166 9.70 -0.33 11.51
CA ASN A 166 9.90 1.11 11.75
C ASN A 166 9.08 2.02 10.80
N ILE A 167 8.34 1.43 9.85
CA ILE A 167 7.53 2.16 8.87
C ILE A 167 6.11 2.35 9.40
N SER A 168 5.50 3.52 9.19
CA SER A 168 4.12 3.78 9.63
C SER A 168 3.09 2.87 8.95
N ASN A 169 3.18 2.68 7.64
CA ASN A 169 2.24 1.87 6.87
C ASN A 169 2.96 0.73 6.13
N LEU A 170 2.67 -0.52 6.50
CA LEU A 170 3.34 -1.70 5.96
C LEU A 170 2.34 -2.72 5.41
N THR A 171 2.56 -3.17 4.18
CA THR A 171 1.77 -4.22 3.53
C THR A 171 2.62 -5.47 3.30
N LEU A 172 2.25 -6.56 3.97
CA LEU A 172 2.89 -7.89 3.95
C LEU A 172 1.86 -8.99 3.67
N SER A 173 0.85 -8.71 2.84
CA SER A 173 -0.31 -9.59 2.62
C SER A 173 0.00 -10.97 1.99
N GLY A 174 1.26 -11.26 1.64
CA GLY A 174 1.69 -12.56 1.12
C GLY A 174 2.08 -13.55 2.20
N LEU A 175 2.35 -13.06 3.42
CA LEU A 175 2.68 -13.92 4.57
C LEU A 175 1.46 -14.74 4.95
N THR A 176 1.62 -16.06 5.07
CA THR A 176 0.54 -16.97 5.47
C THR A 176 0.57 -17.35 6.95
N SER A 177 1.70 -17.11 7.61
CA SER A 177 1.96 -17.33 9.04
C SER A 177 3.06 -16.38 9.52
N ILE A 178 3.09 -16.08 10.82
CA ILE A 178 4.15 -15.32 11.50
C ILE A 178 4.55 -16.02 12.81
N THR A 179 5.72 -15.66 13.34
CA THR A 179 6.15 -16.03 14.70
C THR A 179 5.61 -15.03 15.73
N ASP A 180 5.71 -15.38 17.02
CA ASP A 180 5.31 -14.46 18.10
C ASP A 180 6.23 -13.23 18.17
N GLU A 181 7.53 -13.42 17.88
CA GLU A 181 8.54 -12.34 17.80
C GLU A 181 8.26 -11.40 16.62
N GLN A 182 7.79 -11.95 15.49
CA GLN A 182 7.34 -11.14 14.35
C GLN A 182 6.11 -10.34 14.70
N ALA A 183 5.12 -10.93 15.37
CA ALA A 183 3.93 -10.22 15.82
C ALA A 183 4.29 -9.07 16.80
N GLU A 184 5.22 -9.31 17.73
CA GLU A 184 5.71 -8.28 18.65
C GLU A 184 6.44 -7.15 17.91
N SER A 185 7.29 -7.48 16.94
CA SER A 185 7.97 -6.47 16.12
C SER A 185 6.98 -5.64 15.31
N LEU A 186 6.04 -6.29 14.63
CA LEU A 186 5.02 -5.65 13.79
C LEU A 186 4.01 -4.81 14.59
N SER A 187 3.89 -5.01 15.91
CA SER A 187 2.99 -4.24 16.76
C SER A 187 3.34 -2.75 16.85
N LYS A 188 4.49 -2.33 16.31
CA LYS A 188 4.97 -0.94 16.28
C LYS A 188 4.47 -0.17 15.05
N VAL A 189 3.92 -0.87 14.06
CA VAL A 189 3.38 -0.29 12.82
C VAL A 189 2.02 0.35 13.11
N GLU A 190 1.73 1.50 12.51
CA GLU A 190 0.45 2.21 12.67
C GLU A 190 -0.67 1.56 11.84
N LEU A 191 -0.41 1.33 10.54
CA LEU A 191 -1.29 0.60 9.63
C LEU A 191 -0.58 -0.63 9.10
N LEU A 192 -1.07 -1.80 9.49
CA LEU A 192 -0.51 -3.08 9.13
C LEU A 192 -1.50 -3.91 8.33
N ASN A 193 -1.08 -4.35 7.14
CA ASN A 193 -1.85 -5.28 6.33
C ASN A 193 -1.17 -6.65 6.25
N LEU A 194 -1.84 -7.63 6.85
CA LEU A 194 -1.45 -9.04 6.94
C LEU A 194 -2.57 -9.95 6.40
N ASN A 195 -3.29 -9.50 5.37
CA ASN A 195 -4.43 -10.22 4.79
C ASN A 195 -4.15 -11.65 4.31
N GLY A 196 -2.89 -12.06 4.17
CA GLY A 196 -2.53 -13.44 3.81
C GLY A 196 -2.53 -14.40 4.98
N LEU A 197 -2.53 -13.91 6.23
CA LEU A 197 -2.49 -14.76 7.41
C LEU A 197 -3.77 -15.59 7.49
N THR A 198 -3.58 -16.89 7.71
CA THR A 198 -4.68 -17.87 7.76
C THR A 198 -5.00 -18.32 9.18
N ALA A 199 -4.10 -18.07 10.13
CA ALA A 199 -4.29 -18.34 11.55
C ALA A 199 -3.45 -17.37 12.40
N LEU A 200 -3.86 -17.20 13.66
CA LEU A 200 -3.10 -16.59 14.74
C LEU A 200 -3.19 -17.49 15.97
N ASN A 201 -2.20 -17.40 16.85
CA ASN A 201 -2.36 -17.82 18.24
C ASN A 201 -2.74 -16.62 19.13
N ASP A 202 -3.07 -16.87 20.40
CA ASP A 202 -3.56 -15.84 21.30
C ASP A 202 -2.48 -14.77 21.62
N GLN A 203 -1.22 -15.18 21.76
CA GLN A 203 -0.08 -14.27 21.97
C GLN A 203 0.15 -13.34 20.76
N GLN A 204 -0.03 -13.85 19.54
CA GLN A 204 0.08 -13.06 18.31
C GLN A 204 -1.05 -12.05 18.21
N ALA A 205 -2.27 -12.44 18.56
CA ALA A 205 -3.42 -11.53 18.60
C ALA A 205 -3.22 -10.43 19.67
N GLU A 206 -2.70 -10.77 20.85
CA GLU A 206 -2.34 -9.81 21.90
C GLU A 206 -1.24 -8.83 21.45
N SER A 207 -0.22 -9.31 20.74
CA SER A 207 0.81 -8.43 20.19
C SER A 207 0.24 -7.49 19.13
N LEU A 208 -0.49 -8.03 18.15
CA LEU A 208 -1.05 -7.25 17.04
C LEU A 208 -2.18 -6.30 17.47
N SER A 209 -2.80 -6.49 18.64
CA SER A 209 -3.83 -5.59 19.15
C SER A 209 -3.32 -4.20 19.53
N LYS A 210 -2.01 -3.96 19.48
CA LYS A 210 -1.38 -2.66 19.74
C LYS A 210 -1.29 -1.77 18.50
N VAL A 211 -1.59 -2.32 17.31
CA VAL A 211 -1.66 -1.59 16.03
C VAL A 211 -2.94 -0.74 15.99
N GLU A 212 -2.90 0.43 15.34
CA GLU A 212 -4.06 1.31 15.22
C GLU A 212 -5.05 0.81 14.15
N LEU A 213 -4.53 0.41 12.97
CA LEU A 213 -5.30 -0.13 11.86
C LEU A 213 -4.73 -1.49 11.41
N LEU A 214 -5.51 -2.56 11.53
CA LEU A 214 -5.04 -3.92 11.29
C LEU A 214 -5.94 -4.65 10.29
N HIS A 215 -5.35 -5.15 9.21
CA HIS A 215 -6.08 -5.97 8.24
C HIS A 215 -5.65 -7.45 8.31
N LEU A 216 -6.62 -8.33 8.57
CA LEU A 216 -6.48 -9.78 8.75
C LEU A 216 -7.55 -10.56 7.96
N ASP A 217 -7.88 -10.10 6.74
CA ASP A 217 -8.98 -10.68 5.95
C ASP A 217 -8.78 -12.16 5.55
N GLY A 218 -7.58 -12.72 5.72
CA GLY A 218 -7.29 -14.14 5.47
C GLY A 218 -7.75 -15.09 6.57
N LEU A 219 -8.05 -14.58 7.77
CA LEU A 219 -8.52 -15.40 8.88
C LEU A 219 -9.96 -15.85 8.63
N THR A 220 -10.19 -17.16 8.68
CA THR A 220 -11.54 -17.75 8.49
C THR A 220 -12.28 -18.03 9.81
N SER A 221 -11.55 -18.06 10.93
CA SER A 221 -12.04 -18.27 12.30
C SER A 221 -11.06 -17.65 13.31
N ILE A 222 -11.55 -17.27 14.48
CA ILE A 222 -10.76 -16.84 15.65
C ILE A 222 -11.33 -17.47 16.93
N THR A 223 -10.54 -17.49 18.00
CA THR A 223 -11.00 -17.85 19.36
C THR A 223 -11.68 -16.67 20.05
N ASP A 224 -12.41 -16.94 21.14
CA ASP A 224 -13.00 -15.88 21.98
C ASP A 224 -11.90 -14.99 22.59
N GLU A 225 -10.78 -15.58 23.01
CA GLU A 225 -9.60 -14.88 23.54
C GLU A 225 -8.96 -13.96 22.47
N GLN A 226 -8.80 -14.43 21.23
CA GLN A 226 -8.31 -13.61 20.12
C GLN A 226 -9.25 -12.45 19.80
N ALA A 227 -10.57 -12.68 19.83
CA ALA A 227 -11.54 -11.61 19.64
C ALA A 227 -11.48 -10.57 20.78
N GLU A 228 -11.26 -11.01 22.02
CA GLU A 228 -11.04 -10.12 23.15
C GLU A 228 -9.78 -9.26 22.95
N SER A 229 -8.64 -9.87 22.61
CA SER A 229 -7.40 -9.13 22.34
C SER A 229 -7.58 -8.10 21.23
N LEU A 230 -8.07 -8.54 20.06
CA LEU A 230 -8.23 -7.70 18.87
C LEU A 230 -9.30 -6.60 19.03
N SER A 231 -10.19 -6.71 20.01
CA SER A 231 -11.24 -5.69 20.26
C SER A 231 -10.72 -4.31 20.68
N ASN A 232 -9.42 -4.20 20.99
CA ASN A 232 -8.76 -2.95 21.36
C ASN A 232 -8.29 -2.12 20.15
N ILE A 233 -8.39 -2.65 18.93
CA ILE A 233 -7.98 -1.98 17.69
C ILE A 233 -9.07 -0.99 17.24
N SER A 234 -8.66 0.15 16.67
CA SER A 234 -9.61 1.18 16.21
C SER A 234 -10.26 0.83 14.87
N ASP A 235 -9.47 0.38 13.89
CA ASP A 235 -9.94 -0.13 12.59
C ASP A 235 -9.44 -1.57 12.37
N LEU A 236 -10.35 -2.53 12.39
CA LEU A 236 -10.06 -3.95 12.28
C LEU A 236 -10.80 -4.58 11.11
N ARG A 237 -10.05 -5.23 10.22
CA ARG A 237 -10.61 -6.03 9.14
C ARG A 237 -10.45 -7.51 9.37
N LEU A 238 -11.58 -8.19 9.46
CA LEU A 238 -11.74 -9.63 9.63
C LEU A 238 -12.72 -10.17 8.58
N GLY A 239 -12.62 -9.67 7.34
CA GLY A 239 -13.57 -9.95 6.27
C GLY A 239 -13.62 -11.41 5.83
N GLY A 240 -12.63 -12.23 6.18
CA GLY A 240 -12.60 -13.67 5.91
C GLY A 240 -13.37 -14.53 6.90
N LEU A 241 -13.79 -13.99 8.06
CA LEU A 241 -14.50 -14.77 9.07
C LEU A 241 -15.81 -15.30 8.50
N THR A 242 -16.02 -16.61 8.67
CA THR A 242 -17.20 -17.31 8.13
C THR A 242 -18.25 -17.61 9.21
N SER A 243 -17.89 -17.47 10.48
CA SER A 243 -18.78 -17.58 11.64
C SER A 243 -18.16 -16.86 12.83
N ILE A 244 -18.99 -16.43 13.77
CA ILE A 244 -18.58 -15.94 15.10
C ILE A 244 -19.48 -16.51 16.19
N THR A 245 -19.00 -16.53 17.43
CA THR A 245 -19.80 -16.80 18.63
C THR A 245 -20.50 -15.52 19.12
N ASP A 246 -21.46 -15.67 20.04
CA ASP A 246 -22.09 -14.51 20.69
C ASP A 246 -21.06 -13.73 21.55
N GLU A 247 -20.12 -14.43 22.19
CA GLU A 247 -19.00 -13.85 22.95
C GLU A 247 -18.02 -13.07 22.06
N GLN A 248 -17.68 -13.61 20.88
CA GLN A 248 -16.88 -12.90 19.89
C GLN A 248 -17.58 -11.64 19.39
N ALA A 249 -18.90 -11.71 19.14
CA ALA A 249 -19.68 -10.53 18.75
C ALA A 249 -19.70 -9.47 19.87
N GLU A 250 -19.80 -9.89 21.13
CA GLU A 250 -19.71 -8.99 22.29
C GLU A 250 -18.34 -8.31 22.35
N SER A 251 -17.24 -9.07 22.28
CA SER A 251 -15.89 -8.51 22.27
C SER A 251 -15.66 -7.56 21.10
N LEU A 252 -15.94 -8.00 19.87
CA LEU A 252 -15.72 -7.20 18.66
C LEU A 252 -16.64 -5.96 18.59
N SER A 253 -17.73 -5.91 19.35
CA SER A 253 -18.61 -4.73 19.41
C SER A 253 -17.93 -3.46 19.95
N LYS A 254 -16.75 -3.60 20.56
CA LYS A 254 -15.93 -2.50 21.10
C LYS A 254 -15.09 -1.79 20.04
N VAL A 255 -14.89 -2.40 18.87
CA VAL A 255 -14.12 -1.84 17.76
C VAL A 255 -14.90 -0.68 17.14
N GLY A 256 -14.22 0.44 16.82
CA GLY A 256 -14.85 1.59 16.18
C GLY A 256 -15.24 1.28 14.73
N TRP A 257 -14.28 0.80 13.94
CA TRP A 257 -14.45 0.47 12.52
C TRP A 257 -14.18 -1.02 12.30
N LEU A 258 -15.22 -1.79 12.00
CA LEU A 258 -15.14 -3.24 11.93
C LEU A 258 -15.66 -3.77 10.60
N PHE A 259 -14.87 -4.63 9.95
CA PHE A 259 -15.24 -5.30 8.71
C PHE A 259 -15.40 -6.80 8.93
N LEU A 260 -16.62 -7.33 8.74
CA LEU A 260 -17.02 -8.73 8.88
C LEU A 260 -17.81 -9.22 7.65
N ASN A 261 -17.39 -8.81 6.46
CA ASN A 261 -18.14 -9.06 5.22
C ASN A 261 -18.30 -10.55 4.84
N GLY A 262 -17.46 -11.43 5.40
CA GLY A 262 -17.48 -12.87 5.12
C GLY A 262 -18.58 -13.66 5.83
N LEU A 263 -19.26 -13.05 6.82
CA LEU A 263 -20.29 -13.74 7.58
C LEU A 263 -21.55 -13.97 6.72
N PRO A 264 -21.97 -15.24 6.48
CA PRO A 264 -23.15 -15.54 5.68
C PRO A 264 -24.46 -15.29 6.45
N SER A 265 -24.44 -15.43 7.77
CA SER A 265 -25.57 -15.27 8.69
C SER A 265 -25.07 -14.93 10.10
N ILE A 266 -25.92 -14.31 10.92
CA ILE A 266 -25.69 -14.04 12.35
C ILE A 266 -26.96 -14.32 13.16
N THR A 267 -26.83 -14.52 14.48
CA THR A 267 -27.94 -14.65 15.42
C THR A 267 -28.54 -13.28 15.80
N ASP A 268 -29.72 -13.27 16.43
CA ASP A 268 -30.30 -12.04 17.01
C ASP A 268 -29.36 -11.43 18.08
N GLU A 269 -28.70 -12.26 18.89
CA GLU A 269 -27.77 -11.83 19.94
C GLU A 269 -26.48 -11.22 19.36
N GLN A 270 -25.89 -11.88 18.35
CA GLN A 270 -24.77 -11.33 17.59
C GLN A 270 -25.13 -10.00 16.94
N ALA A 271 -26.32 -9.90 16.35
CA ALA A 271 -26.78 -8.68 15.73
C ALA A 271 -26.99 -7.55 16.74
N GLU A 272 -27.55 -7.86 17.92
CA GLU A 272 -27.69 -6.90 19.01
C GLU A 272 -26.33 -6.36 19.45
N ASN A 273 -25.34 -7.23 19.64
CA ASN A 273 -23.98 -6.82 20.00
C ASN A 273 -23.31 -5.99 18.89
N LEU A 274 -23.26 -6.51 17.66
CA LEU A 274 -22.61 -5.83 16.53
C LEU A 274 -23.31 -4.53 16.11
N SER A 275 -24.58 -4.33 16.44
CA SER A 275 -25.28 -3.06 16.20
C SER A 275 -24.70 -1.87 16.98
N LYS A 276 -23.88 -2.14 18.01
CA LYS A 276 -23.20 -1.14 18.85
C LYS A 276 -21.93 -0.57 18.21
N VAL A 277 -21.36 -1.25 17.21
CA VAL A 277 -20.18 -0.80 16.46
C VAL A 277 -20.51 0.50 15.72
N GLU A 278 -19.64 1.51 15.84
CA GLU A 278 -19.84 2.82 15.20
C GLU A 278 -19.95 2.69 13.68
N THR A 279 -18.96 2.05 13.06
CA THR A 279 -18.91 1.79 11.62
C THR A 279 -18.72 0.31 11.34
N LEU A 280 -19.84 -0.41 11.16
CA LEU A 280 -19.86 -1.83 10.80
C LEU A 280 -20.06 -2.04 9.29
N TYR A 281 -19.11 -2.72 8.66
CA TYR A 281 -19.24 -3.33 7.33
C TYR A 281 -19.50 -4.82 7.50
N ILE A 282 -20.64 -5.27 7.01
CA ILE A 282 -21.07 -6.66 7.06
C ILE A 282 -21.82 -6.99 5.76
N SER A 283 -21.94 -8.27 5.44
CA SER A 283 -22.64 -8.75 4.25
C SER A 283 -24.07 -8.22 4.15
N ASP A 284 -24.55 -8.03 2.92
CA ASP A 284 -25.93 -7.62 2.63
C ASP A 284 -26.97 -8.60 3.21
N THR A 285 -26.59 -9.86 3.42
CA THR A 285 -27.47 -10.89 4.01
C THR A 285 -27.70 -10.67 5.51
N CYS A 286 -26.67 -10.23 6.24
CA CYS A 286 -26.75 -9.95 7.69
C CYS A 286 -27.30 -8.55 7.98
N ARG A 287 -27.19 -7.62 7.04
CA ARG A 287 -27.54 -6.21 7.23
C ARG A 287 -28.96 -5.95 7.74
N PRO A 288 -30.03 -6.60 7.22
CA PRO A 288 -31.39 -6.39 7.72
C PRO A 288 -31.55 -6.73 9.20
N LEU A 289 -30.81 -7.73 9.70
CA LEU A 289 -30.87 -8.14 11.10
C LEU A 289 -30.16 -7.12 12.00
N ILE A 290 -29.03 -6.57 11.58
CA ILE A 290 -28.35 -5.47 12.29
C ILE A 290 -29.27 -4.25 12.41
N ASP A 291 -29.93 -3.86 11.31
CA ASP A 291 -30.74 -2.65 11.28
C ASP A 291 -31.98 -2.74 12.21
N LYS A 292 -32.44 -3.93 12.59
CA LYS A 292 -33.48 -4.15 13.62
C LYS A 292 -33.05 -3.67 15.01
N TYR A 293 -31.75 -3.70 15.31
CA TYR A 293 -31.18 -3.36 16.61
C TYR A 293 -30.53 -1.97 16.65
N LYS A 294 -30.31 -1.34 15.50
CA LYS A 294 -29.84 0.04 15.44
C LYS A 294 -30.88 0.98 16.04
N LYS A 295 -30.49 1.71 17.09
CA LYS A 295 -31.31 2.79 17.63
C LYS A 295 -31.32 3.96 16.62
N PRO A 296 -32.47 4.63 16.44
CA PRO A 296 -32.59 5.79 15.57
C PRO A 296 -31.74 6.98 16.02
#